data_AF-A0A4Q5XGE6-F1
#
_entry.id   AF-A0A4Q5XGE6-F1
#
_cell.length_a   1.000
_cell.length_b   1.000
_cell.length_c   1.000
_cell.angle_alpha   90.00
_cell.angle_beta   90.00
_cell.angle_gamma   90.00
#
_symmetry.space_group_name_H-M   'P 1'
#
loop_
_entity.id
_entity.type
_entity.pdbx_description
1 polymer ?
#
loop_
_entity_poly.entity_id
_entity_poly.type
_entity_poly.pdbx_seq_one_letter_code
_entity_poly.pdbx_strand_id
1 'polypeptide(L)'
;MSVTSQAVVARDSESESAYASEKSAEAFRTIGEAAAELGLKTHVLRFWETKFDNLRPMKRADGRRFYRPDDMELLRKLQNLLHVQGLTIRGAIMQLDGAMEGDDGNQPGAAAEVDENGADEMMVPVEAGASVRELQDAVRDAVERGDFQASNVKEPSMARDRLESLLSDLTNLKSRLDAVRTAA
;
A
#
# COMPACT_ATOMS: atom_id res chain seq x y z
N MET A 1 -53.63 14.51 30.38
CA MET A 1 -53.02 15.52 29.48
C MET A 1 -52.36 14.77 28.33
N SER A 2 -52.51 15.30 27.13
CA SER A 2 -52.48 14.62 25.84
C SER A 2 -51.11 14.12 25.34
N VAL A 3 -51.20 12.99 24.65
CA VAL A 3 -50.54 12.50 23.42
C VAL A 3 -49.61 13.46 22.65
N THR A 4 -48.57 12.87 22.03
CA THR A 4 -48.14 13.07 20.62
C THR A 4 -46.71 13.59 20.36
N SER A 5 -46.05 12.86 19.44
CA SER A 5 -44.93 13.20 18.54
C SER A 5 -43.52 12.81 19.02
N GLN A 6 -42.85 11.80 18.42
CA GLN A 6 -42.43 11.68 17.00
C GLN A 6 -41.51 12.87 16.65
N ALA A 7 -40.31 12.73 16.09
CA ALA A 7 -39.87 11.81 15.05
C ALA A 7 -38.33 11.83 14.98
N VAL A 8 -37.79 10.74 14.40
CA VAL A 8 -36.64 10.67 13.48
C VAL A 8 -36.12 12.04 13.00
N VAL A 9 -34.80 12.26 12.85
CA VAL A 9 -34.10 12.00 11.58
C VAL A 9 -32.63 11.66 11.83
N ALA A 10 -32.25 10.44 11.46
CA ALA A 10 -30.90 10.11 11.07
C ALA A 10 -30.59 10.76 9.71
N ARG A 11 -29.30 11.01 9.47
CA ARG A 11 -28.64 11.38 8.20
C ARG A 11 -28.47 12.88 8.00
N ASP A 12 -27.23 13.32 8.16
CA ASP A 12 -26.58 14.20 7.19
C ASP A 12 -25.06 14.02 7.31
N SER A 13 -24.54 12.98 6.66
CA SER A 13 -23.10 12.76 6.49
C SER A 13 -22.77 12.50 5.02
N GLU A 14 -23.62 12.97 4.11
CA GLU A 14 -23.53 12.77 2.67
C GLU A 14 -23.81 14.07 1.90
N SER A 15 -23.13 15.17 2.23
CA SER A 15 -23.20 16.38 1.37
C SER A 15 -22.07 17.39 1.59
N GLU A 16 -20.82 16.95 1.68
CA GLU A 16 -19.66 17.88 1.67
C GLU A 16 -18.59 17.57 0.62
N SER A 17 -18.83 16.59 -0.27
CA SER A 17 -17.90 16.25 -1.36
C SER A 17 -18.16 16.99 -2.69
N ALA A 18 -19.26 17.75 -2.81
CA ALA A 18 -19.69 18.33 -4.09
C ALA A 18 -19.28 19.80 -4.33
N TYR A 19 -18.73 20.51 -3.35
CA TYR A 19 -18.40 21.96 -3.48
C TYR A 19 -16.91 22.27 -3.74
N ALA A 20 -16.04 21.28 -3.91
CA ALA A 20 -14.58 21.52 -3.98
C ALA A 20 -14.05 22.00 -5.35
N SER A 21 -14.88 22.06 -6.39
CA SER A 21 -14.43 22.25 -7.79
C SER A 21 -14.50 23.70 -8.32
N GLU A 22 -14.69 24.72 -7.47
CA GLU A 22 -14.77 26.14 -7.87
C GLU A 22 -13.53 26.99 -7.50
N LYS A 23 -12.38 26.37 -7.22
CA LYS A 23 -11.12 27.10 -7.01
C LYS A 23 -10.18 26.86 -8.20
N SER A 24 -9.63 27.95 -8.75
CA SER A 24 -8.71 27.96 -9.89
C SER A 24 -7.66 26.86 -9.78
N ALA A 25 -7.35 26.21 -10.91
CA ALA A 25 -6.38 25.12 -10.99
C ALA A 25 -4.99 25.50 -10.42
N GLU A 26 -4.65 26.78 -10.39
CA GLU A 26 -3.39 27.30 -9.86
C GLU A 26 -3.40 27.64 -8.36
N ALA A 27 -4.52 27.46 -7.66
CA ALA A 27 -4.64 27.86 -6.26
C ALA A 27 -3.85 26.91 -5.33
N PHE A 28 -3.04 27.49 -4.45
CA PHE A 28 -2.38 26.76 -3.37
C PHE A 28 -3.43 26.14 -2.43
N ARG A 29 -3.28 24.85 -2.13
CA ARG A 29 -4.19 24.12 -1.24
C ARG A 29 -3.55 23.93 0.11
N THR A 30 -4.31 24.17 1.18
CA THR A 30 -3.90 23.78 2.53
C THR A 30 -3.98 22.25 2.68
N ILE A 31 -3.30 21.70 3.69
CA ILE A 31 -3.37 20.26 3.97
C ILE A 31 -4.78 19.73 4.26
N GLY A 32 -5.64 20.56 4.85
CA GLY A 32 -7.04 20.20 5.09
C GLY A 32 -7.85 20.14 3.79
N GLU A 33 -7.64 21.12 2.90
CA GLU A 33 -8.31 21.15 1.60
C GLU A 33 -7.82 20.02 0.68
N ALA A 34 -6.50 19.76 0.66
CA ALA A 34 -5.92 18.66 -0.11
C ALA A 34 -6.44 17.30 0.39
N ALA A 35 -6.53 17.12 1.72
CA ALA A 35 -7.11 15.94 2.34
C ALA A 35 -8.57 15.73 1.93
N ALA A 36 -9.38 16.79 2.00
CA ALA A 36 -10.80 16.75 1.61
C ALA A 36 -10.98 16.44 0.12
N GLU A 37 -10.18 17.05 -0.76
CA GLU A 37 -10.24 16.84 -2.21
C GLU A 37 -9.87 15.41 -2.62
N LEU A 38 -8.90 14.80 -1.93
CA LEU A 38 -8.48 13.43 -2.16
C LEU A 38 -9.32 12.42 -1.37
N GLY A 39 -10.13 12.84 -0.41
CA GLY A 39 -10.80 11.91 0.52
C GLY A 39 -9.82 11.15 1.43
N LEU A 40 -8.65 11.73 1.72
CA LEU A 40 -7.62 11.15 2.59
C LEU A 40 -7.59 11.87 3.94
N LYS A 41 -7.07 11.21 4.98
CA LYS A 41 -6.85 11.87 6.28
C LYS A 41 -5.63 12.79 6.20
N THR A 42 -5.67 13.92 6.91
CA THR A 42 -4.58 14.93 6.89
C THR A 42 -3.22 14.38 7.34
N HIS A 43 -3.18 13.41 8.25
CA HIS A 43 -1.91 12.82 8.70
C HIS A 43 -1.27 11.88 7.66
N VAL A 44 -2.06 11.29 6.75
CA VAL A 44 -1.53 10.48 5.65
C VAL A 44 -0.70 11.34 4.72
N LEU A 45 -1.20 12.54 4.40
CA LEU A 45 -0.45 13.54 3.63
C LEU A 45 0.85 13.96 4.33
N ARG A 46 0.81 14.19 5.66
CA ARG A 46 2.02 14.49 6.45
C ARG A 46 3.04 13.35 6.40
N PHE A 47 2.56 12.11 6.43
CA PHE A 47 3.43 10.94 6.33
C PHE A 47 4.03 10.82 4.93
N TRP A 48 3.25 11.05 3.87
CA TRP A 48 3.75 11.04 2.49
C TRP A 48 4.82 12.10 2.26
N GLU A 49 4.72 13.29 2.86
CA GLU A 49 5.80 14.30 2.83
C GLU A 49 7.15 13.76 3.32
N THR A 50 7.15 12.77 4.21
CA THR A 50 8.41 12.16 4.73
C THR A 50 8.95 11.05 3.83
N LYS A 51 8.15 10.53 2.92
CA LYS A 51 8.50 9.38 2.07
C LYS A 51 8.81 9.79 0.63
N PHE A 52 8.23 10.88 0.15
CA PHE A 52 8.38 11.36 -1.22
C PHE A 52 9.13 12.68 -1.24
N ASP A 53 10.40 12.65 -1.66
CA ASP A 53 11.24 13.86 -1.75
C ASP A 53 10.75 14.88 -2.78
N ASN A 54 9.93 14.43 -3.73
CA ASN A 54 9.28 15.23 -4.76
C ASN A 54 8.09 16.03 -4.22
N LEU A 55 7.52 15.64 -3.07
CA LEU A 55 6.42 16.34 -2.40
C LEU A 55 6.98 17.33 -1.39
N ARG A 56 7.25 18.57 -1.84
CA ARG A 56 7.84 19.63 -1.01
C ARG A 56 6.83 20.73 -0.72
N PRO A 57 5.97 20.56 0.30
CA PRO A 57 5.00 21.59 0.65
C PRO A 57 5.71 22.88 1.05
N MET A 58 5.16 24.01 0.59
CA MET A 58 5.69 25.32 0.94
C MET A 58 5.41 25.61 2.42
N LYS A 59 6.48 25.62 3.22
CA LYS A 59 6.41 25.95 4.65
C LYS A 59 6.38 27.46 4.83
N ARG A 60 5.24 27.97 5.32
CA ARG A 60 5.13 29.38 5.75
C ARG A 60 5.70 29.55 7.16
N ALA A 61 6.06 30.78 7.54
CA ALA A 61 6.53 31.14 8.89
C ALA A 61 5.57 30.71 10.02
N ASP A 62 4.28 30.53 9.71
CA ASP A 62 3.22 30.07 10.62
C ASP A 62 3.15 28.52 10.76
N GLY A 63 4.07 27.76 10.15
CA GLY A 63 4.08 26.29 10.23
C GLY A 63 2.99 25.58 9.42
N ARG A 64 2.08 26.33 8.78
CA ARG A 64 1.10 25.80 7.83
C ARG A 64 1.77 25.38 6.52
N ARG A 65 1.27 24.27 5.98
CA ARG A 65 1.74 23.65 4.74
C ARG A 65 0.78 23.97 3.62
N PHE A 66 1.33 24.41 2.50
CA PHE A 66 0.60 24.67 1.27
C PHE A 66 1.17 23.78 0.17
N TYR A 67 0.29 23.03 -0.48
CA TYR A 67 0.62 22.25 -1.68
C TYR A 67 0.44 23.12 -2.91
N ARG A 68 1.37 22.98 -3.85
CA ARG A 68 1.24 23.56 -5.19
C ARG A 68 0.23 22.75 -6.02
N PRO A 69 -0.30 23.34 -7.10
CA PRO A 69 -1.04 22.60 -8.11
C PRO A 69 -0.29 21.34 -8.59
N ASP A 70 1.01 21.46 -8.86
CA ASP A 70 1.86 20.34 -9.28
C ASP A 70 1.91 19.23 -8.21
N ASP A 71 2.01 19.61 -6.94
CA ASP A 71 1.99 18.66 -5.82
C ASP A 71 0.64 17.96 -5.72
N MET A 72 -0.46 18.67 -5.99
CA MET A 72 -1.81 18.08 -5.99
C MET A 72 -1.96 17.03 -7.09
N GLU A 73 -1.41 17.25 -8.28
CA GLU A 73 -1.38 16.24 -9.34
C GLU A 73 -0.57 15.00 -8.95
N LEU A 74 0.57 15.20 -8.29
CA LEU A 74 1.38 14.10 -7.75
C LEU A 74 0.63 13.31 -6.68
N LEU A 75 -0.06 13.99 -5.76
CA LEU A 75 -0.86 13.35 -4.72
C LEU A 75 -2.00 12.51 -5.30
N ARG A 76 -2.67 12.98 -6.36
CA ARG A 76 -3.70 12.19 -7.07
C ARG A 76 -3.11 10.95 -7.72
N LYS A 77 -1.94 11.05 -8.37
CA LYS A 77 -1.23 9.89 -8.94
C LYS A 77 -0.87 8.89 -7.84
N LEU A 78 -0.31 9.37 -6.74
CA LEU A 78 0.10 8.55 -5.61
C LEU A 78 -1.08 7.83 -4.95
N GLN A 79 -2.20 8.52 -4.79
CA GLN A 79 -3.44 7.90 -4.35
C GLN A 79 -3.84 6.74 -5.25
N ASN A 80 -3.83 6.92 -6.57
CA ASN A 80 -4.19 5.86 -7.50
C ASN A 80 -3.21 4.67 -7.43
N LEU A 81 -1.92 4.94 -7.31
CA LEU A 81 -0.88 3.91 -7.18
C LEU A 81 -1.09 3.06 -5.90
N LEU A 82 -1.35 3.70 -4.77
CA LEU A 82 -1.46 3.00 -3.49
C LEU A 82 -2.82 2.34 -3.28
N HIS A 83 -3.92 3.04 -3.60
CA HIS A 83 -5.27 2.56 -3.30
C HIS A 83 -5.91 1.78 -4.45
N VAL A 84 -5.64 2.13 -5.70
CA VAL A 84 -6.25 1.44 -6.86
C VAL A 84 -5.36 0.30 -7.33
N GLN A 85 -4.05 0.52 -7.44
CA GLN A 85 -3.11 -0.50 -7.91
C GLN A 85 -2.56 -1.37 -6.77
N GLY A 86 -2.78 -0.99 -5.51
CA GLY A 86 -2.32 -1.76 -4.35
C GLY A 86 -0.80 -1.82 -4.23
N LEU A 87 -0.07 -0.89 -4.84
CA LEU A 87 1.39 -0.83 -4.73
C LEU A 87 1.79 -0.48 -3.31
N THR A 88 2.95 -1.01 -2.88
CA THR A 88 3.58 -0.54 -1.65
C THR A 88 4.15 0.86 -1.86
N ILE A 89 4.38 1.59 -0.76
CA ILE A 89 5.02 2.93 -0.80
C ILE A 89 6.35 2.89 -1.57
N ARG A 90 7.13 1.81 -1.41
CA ARG A 90 8.38 1.62 -2.14
C ARG A 90 8.15 1.43 -3.64
N GLY A 91 7.13 0.66 -4.04
CA GLY A 91 6.75 0.49 -5.44
C GLY A 91 6.30 1.81 -6.06
N ALA A 92 5.51 2.60 -5.33
CA ALA A 92 5.07 3.92 -5.79
C ALA A 92 6.23 4.91 -5.98
N ILE A 93 7.24 4.90 -5.08
CA ILE A 93 8.47 5.71 -5.23
C ILE A 93 9.22 5.30 -6.50
N MET A 94 9.47 4.00 -6.68
CA MET A 94 10.19 3.49 -7.86
C MET A 94 9.51 3.83 -9.18
N GLN A 95 8.17 3.79 -9.19
CA GLN A 95 7.39 4.15 -10.38
C GLN A 95 7.40 5.66 -10.65
N LEU A 96 7.41 6.48 -9.60
CA LEU A 96 7.49 7.93 -9.75
C LEU A 96 8.86 8.41 -10.22
N ASP A 97 9.94 7.73 -9.80
CA ASP A 97 11.31 8.04 -10.20
C ASP A 97 11.70 7.49 -11.58
N GLY A 98 10.77 6.81 -12.28
CA GLY A 98 10.97 6.31 -13.64
C GLY A 98 11.90 5.11 -13.76
N ALA A 99 12.18 4.41 -12.65
CA ALA A 99 13.12 3.29 -12.62
C ALA A 99 12.52 1.94 -13.07
N MET A 100 11.24 1.92 -13.50
CA MET A 100 10.58 0.76 -14.09
C MET A 100 10.16 1.07 -15.54
N GLU A 101 11.13 1.19 -16.44
CA GLU A 101 10.93 0.82 -17.85
C GLU A 101 11.64 -0.51 -18.08
N GLY A 102 10.90 -1.60 -17.89
CA GLY A 102 11.32 -2.95 -18.29
C GLY A 102 11.75 -3.88 -17.17
N ASP A 103 10.77 -4.51 -16.49
CA ASP A 103 10.89 -5.91 -16.08
C ASP A 103 9.50 -6.49 -15.86
N ASP A 104 9.17 -7.53 -16.63
CA ASP A 104 7.96 -8.33 -16.51
C ASP A 104 7.95 -9.05 -15.16
N GLY A 105 7.29 -8.43 -14.17
CA GLY A 105 7.34 -8.90 -12.78
C GLY A 105 5.99 -8.86 -12.10
N ASN A 106 5.06 -9.71 -12.56
CA ASN A 106 3.92 -10.16 -11.79
C ASN A 106 4.36 -10.60 -10.37
N GLN A 107 4.21 -9.72 -9.38
CA GLN A 107 4.12 -10.08 -7.96
C GLN A 107 2.81 -9.55 -7.38
N PRO A 108 1.69 -10.26 -7.58
CA PRO A 108 0.56 -10.15 -6.68
C PRO A 108 0.98 -10.84 -5.37
N GLY A 109 1.28 -10.07 -4.34
CA GLY A 109 1.57 -10.59 -3.01
C GLY A 109 3.01 -10.43 -2.56
N ALA A 110 3.33 -9.24 -2.08
CA ALA A 110 4.15 -9.12 -0.89
C ALA A 110 3.29 -8.38 0.13
N ALA A 111 2.63 -9.15 1.00
CA ALA A 111 2.14 -8.65 2.27
C ALA A 111 3.35 -8.03 3.00
N ALA A 112 3.55 -6.74 2.81
CA ALA A 112 4.37 -5.97 3.72
C ALA A 112 3.49 -5.78 4.95
N GLU A 113 3.72 -6.64 5.94
CA GLU A 113 3.37 -6.39 7.33
C GLU A 113 3.66 -4.91 7.61
N VAL A 114 2.58 -4.15 7.78
CA VAL A 114 2.65 -2.84 8.40
C VAL A 114 3.07 -3.12 9.83
N ASP A 115 4.33 -2.81 10.15
CA ASP A 115 4.84 -2.73 11.50
C ASP A 115 3.82 -1.95 12.35
N GLU A 116 3.19 -2.70 13.25
CA GLU A 116 2.01 -2.34 14.04
C GLU A 116 2.34 -1.46 15.25
N ASN A 117 3.48 -0.75 15.24
CA ASN A 117 3.87 0.18 16.30
C ASN A 117 3.99 1.62 15.78
N GLY A 118 2.87 2.30 15.58
CA GLY A 118 2.89 3.76 15.43
C GLY A 118 1.60 4.46 14.96
N ALA A 119 0.58 3.73 14.51
CA ALA A 119 -0.71 4.31 14.15
C ALA A 119 -1.77 3.87 15.18
N ASP A 120 -1.66 4.43 16.37
CA ASP A 120 -2.64 4.33 17.44
C ASP A 120 -4.03 4.80 16.92
N GLU A 121 -4.99 3.88 16.97
CA GLU A 121 -6.45 4.08 16.81
C GLU A 121 -7.00 4.81 15.55
N MET A 122 -7.54 4.04 14.59
CA MET A 122 -8.96 4.08 14.16
C MET A 122 -9.16 3.65 12.71
N MET A 123 -9.60 2.39 12.60
CA MET A 123 -10.54 1.89 11.59
C MET A 123 -11.98 1.99 12.19
N VAL A 124 -12.96 2.17 11.32
CA VAL A 124 -14.42 2.38 11.54
C VAL A 124 -15.03 1.46 12.63
N PRO A 125 -16.06 1.88 13.41
CA PRO A 125 -16.67 1.03 14.42
C PRO A 125 -17.35 -0.17 13.75
N VAL A 126 -16.79 -1.35 13.97
CA VAL A 126 -17.46 -2.63 13.70
C VAL A 126 -18.00 -3.10 15.04
N GLU A 127 -19.29 -2.85 15.27
CA GLU A 127 -20.10 -3.59 16.24
C GLU A 127 -20.19 -5.05 15.78
N ALA A 128 -19.17 -5.84 16.06
CA ALA A 128 -19.21 -7.29 16.09
C ALA A 128 -18.13 -7.78 17.04
N GLY A 129 -18.56 -8.29 18.20
CA GLY A 129 -17.71 -8.69 19.30
C GLY A 129 -16.76 -9.82 18.92
N ALA A 130 -15.48 -9.48 18.89
CA ALA A 130 -14.40 -10.29 19.42
C ALA A 130 -13.20 -9.36 19.61
N SER A 131 -12.68 -9.27 20.83
CA SER A 131 -11.40 -8.62 21.10
C SER A 131 -10.29 -9.25 20.26
N VAL A 132 -9.22 -8.49 19.97
CA VAL A 132 -8.03 -9.00 19.26
C VAL A 132 -7.51 -10.29 19.90
N ARG A 133 -7.62 -10.42 21.23
CA ARG A 133 -7.31 -11.65 21.98
C ARG A 133 -8.21 -12.83 21.61
N GLU A 134 -9.53 -12.62 21.53
CA GLU A 134 -10.46 -13.68 21.14
C GLU A 134 -10.22 -14.16 19.71
N LEU A 135 -9.82 -13.25 18.80
CA LEU A 135 -9.41 -13.62 17.45
C LEU A 135 -8.10 -14.42 17.45
N GLN A 136 -7.11 -14.01 18.24
CA GLN A 136 -5.84 -14.74 18.38
C GLN A 136 -6.05 -16.14 18.98
N ASP A 137 -6.94 -16.28 19.96
CA ASP A 137 -7.25 -17.56 20.59
C ASP A 137 -8.07 -18.46 19.64
N ALA A 138 -9.01 -17.91 18.87
CA ALA A 138 -9.75 -18.66 17.86
C ALA A 138 -8.84 -19.19 16.73
N VAL A 139 -7.88 -18.38 16.28
CA VAL A 139 -6.88 -18.79 15.27
C VAL A 139 -6.00 -19.91 15.83
N ARG A 140 -5.52 -19.78 17.08
CA ARG A 140 -4.73 -20.83 17.74
C ARG A 140 -5.49 -22.14 17.85
N ASP A 141 -6.75 -22.08 18.29
CA ASP A 141 -7.63 -23.25 18.43
C ASP A 141 -7.93 -23.92 17.08
N ALA A 142 -8.09 -23.15 16.00
CA ALA A 142 -8.23 -23.71 14.65
C ALA A 142 -6.94 -24.37 14.14
N VAL A 143 -5.76 -23.84 14.50
CA VAL A 143 -4.47 -24.47 14.18
C VAL A 143 -4.26 -25.77 14.97
N GLU A 144 -4.60 -25.78 16.26
CA GLU A 144 -4.49 -26.98 17.11
C GLU A 144 -5.47 -28.09 16.69
N ARG A 145 -6.66 -27.71 16.21
CA ARG A 145 -7.62 -28.65 15.61
C ARG A 145 -7.20 -29.20 14.25
N GLY A 146 -6.18 -28.60 13.62
CA GLY A 146 -5.68 -29.01 12.31
C GLY A 146 -6.59 -28.62 11.14
N ASP A 147 -7.45 -27.61 11.33
CA ASP A 147 -8.34 -27.09 10.29
C ASP A 147 -7.56 -26.45 9.14
N PHE A 148 -6.33 -25.99 9.43
CA PHE A 148 -5.35 -25.57 8.44
C PHE A 148 -4.49 -26.75 8.02
N GLN A 149 -4.99 -27.59 7.11
CA GLN A 149 -4.08 -28.43 6.34
C GLN A 149 -3.32 -27.50 5.39
N ALA A 150 -2.02 -27.35 5.63
CA ALA A 150 -1.13 -26.82 4.60
C ALA A 150 -1.32 -27.72 3.37
N SER A 151 -2.04 -27.22 2.36
CA SER A 151 -2.02 -27.81 1.04
C SER A 151 -0.56 -27.94 0.68
N ASN A 152 -0.05 -29.18 0.71
CA ASN A 152 1.31 -29.49 0.35
C ASN A 152 1.49 -28.97 -1.07
N VAL A 153 2.06 -27.77 -1.22
CA VAL A 153 2.38 -27.16 -2.51
C VAL A 153 3.51 -28.01 -3.07
N LYS A 154 3.13 -29.13 -3.65
CA LYS A 154 4.00 -30.01 -4.40
C LYS A 154 4.20 -29.36 -5.76
N GLU A 155 4.92 -28.25 -5.81
CA GLU A 155 5.54 -27.72 -7.03
C GLU A 155 6.48 -26.53 -6.74
N PRO A 156 7.68 -26.85 -6.22
CA PRO A 156 8.89 -26.17 -6.68
C PRO A 156 9.96 -27.15 -7.22
N SER A 157 9.62 -28.43 -7.43
CA SER A 157 10.61 -29.44 -7.89
C SER A 157 11.04 -29.21 -9.34
N MET A 158 10.09 -29.02 -10.27
CA MET A 158 10.43 -28.89 -11.70
C MET A 158 11.38 -27.71 -12.00
N ALA A 159 11.21 -26.60 -11.30
CA ALA A 159 12.11 -25.45 -11.41
C ALA A 159 13.49 -25.75 -10.81
N ARG A 160 13.54 -26.43 -9.67
CA ARG A 160 14.79 -26.87 -9.04
C ARG A 160 15.54 -27.90 -9.90
N ASP A 161 14.85 -28.93 -10.38
CA ASP A 161 15.40 -29.98 -11.22
C ASP A 161 15.99 -29.40 -12.52
N ARG A 162 15.30 -28.41 -13.11
CA ARG A 162 15.78 -27.69 -14.29
C ARG A 162 17.02 -26.85 -13.99
N LEU A 163 17.05 -26.15 -12.86
CA LEU A 163 18.24 -25.40 -12.43
C LEU A 163 19.43 -26.31 -12.14
N GLU A 164 19.20 -27.48 -11.55
CA GLU A 164 20.22 -28.47 -11.24
C GLU A 164 20.82 -29.08 -12.52
N SER A 165 19.98 -29.39 -13.51
CA SER A 165 20.43 -29.80 -14.85
C SER A 165 21.30 -28.73 -15.51
N LEU A 166 20.87 -27.46 -15.50
CA LEU A 166 21.63 -26.37 -16.11
C LEU A 166 22.98 -26.14 -15.43
N LEU A 167 23.04 -26.25 -14.10
CA LEU A 167 24.30 -26.17 -13.36
C LEU A 167 25.23 -27.33 -13.73
N SER A 168 24.71 -28.54 -13.91
CA SER A 168 25.50 -29.69 -14.37
C SER A 168 26.07 -29.48 -15.77
N ASP A 169 25.26 -28.98 -16.70
CA ASP A 169 25.69 -28.71 -18.08
C ASP A 169 26.78 -27.63 -18.13
N LEU A 170 26.61 -26.54 -17.37
CA LEU A 170 27.58 -25.45 -17.31
C LEU A 170 28.91 -25.88 -16.65
N THR A 171 28.85 -26.69 -15.60
CA THR A 171 30.06 -27.22 -14.96
C THR A 171 30.82 -28.16 -15.88
N ASN A 172 30.13 -29.01 -16.63
CA ASN A 172 30.75 -29.88 -17.63
C ASN A 172 31.41 -29.07 -18.76
N LEU A 173 30.70 -28.07 -19.28
CA LEU A 173 31.23 -27.19 -20.33
C LEU A 173 32.48 -26.43 -19.85
N LYS A 174 32.47 -25.96 -18.60
CA LYS A 174 33.62 -25.31 -17.97
C LYS A 174 34.81 -26.28 -17.88
N SER A 175 34.62 -27.50 -17.38
CA SER A 175 35.69 -28.50 -17.29
C SER A 175 36.29 -28.84 -18.67
N ARG A 176 35.46 -28.92 -19.71
CA ARG A 176 35.92 -29.13 -21.09
C ARG A 176 36.73 -27.95 -21.62
N LEU A 177 36.29 -26.72 -21.34
CA LEU A 177 37.01 -25.51 -21.73
C LEU A 177 38.36 -25.41 -21.02
N ASP A 178 38.40 -25.71 -19.72
CA ASP A 178 39.62 -25.72 -18.93
C ASP A 178 40.60 -26.78 -19.45
N ALA A 179 40.13 -27.98 -19.80
CA ALA A 179 40.95 -29.03 -20.39
C ALA A 179 41.59 -28.61 -21.73
N VAL A 180 40.83 -27.94 -22.60
CA VAL A 180 41.35 -27.40 -23.87
C VAL A 180 42.38 -26.29 -23.63
N ARG A 181 42.14 -25.41 -22.66
CA ARG A 181 43.09 -24.35 -22.30
C ARG A 181 44.39 -24.89 -21.70
N THR A 182 44.34 -26.00 -20.97
CA THR A 182 45.54 -26.64 -20.42
C THR A 182 46.30 -27.53 -21.43
N ALA A 183 45.65 -27.91 -22.53
CA ALA A 183 46.23 -28.75 -23.57
C ALA A 183 46.84 -27.95 -24.75
N ALA A 184 46.70 -26.62 -24.74
CA ALA A 184 47.29 -25.68 -25.70
C ALA A 184 48.51 -24.97 -25.07
#